data_AF-A0A2M9VBS5-F1
#
_entry.id   AF-A0A2M9VBS5-F1
#
_cell.length_a   1.000
_cell.length_b   1.000
_cell.length_c   1.000
_cell.angle_alpha   90.00
_cell.angle_beta   90.00
_cell.angle_gamma   90.00
#
_symmetry.space_group_name_H-M   'P 1'
#
loop_
_entity.id
_entity.type
_entity.pdbx_description
1 polymer ?
#
loop_
_entity_poly.entity_id
_entity_poly.type
_entity_poly.pdbx_seq_one_letter_code
_entity_poly.pdbx_strand_id
1 'polypeptide(L)'
;MKRQTFNVLFFIRKTKLKKSGETPIMLRITIEGQLTELQLKRDVMPTQWNQAKERCTGKDATSMEINRYLESVKLRLLDIHREMEDAGKFINPMEVKRRFLGLNEKHMMFFEVFQEHNDKCRELIGKDYAKVTISRFDTCLQYFKEMALKKYHLKDIPMKEISHAIIQDYIHFLKSKKNLQENTVIRYMKVVKKITNMALANDWMEKDPFINIRFHEQEVHKEFLTKEELEIMQNKVFDVPRLDLVRDIFLFQCFTGLAFIDVSELKAEHLVSDNQGNLWIRKARQKTKVMCNIPLLDIPF
;
A
#
# COMPACT_ATOMS: atom_id res chain seq x y z
N MET A 1 29.22 -14.75 -27.94
CA MET A 1 28.81 -13.62 -27.08
C MET A 1 29.88 -12.53 -27.16
N LYS A 2 29.51 -11.29 -27.51
CA LYS A 2 30.45 -10.15 -27.44
C LYS A 2 30.83 -9.95 -25.97
N ARG A 3 32.11 -10.02 -25.64
CA ARG A 3 32.62 -9.80 -24.29
C ARG A 3 32.50 -8.31 -24.00
N GLN A 4 31.56 -7.90 -23.14
CA GLN A 4 31.43 -6.50 -22.76
C GLN A 4 32.68 -6.07 -21.99
N THR A 5 33.28 -4.93 -22.34
CA THR A 5 34.47 -4.43 -21.65
C THR A 5 34.07 -3.59 -20.45
N PHE A 6 34.10 -4.19 -19.26
CA PHE A 6 33.89 -3.52 -17.97
C PHE A 6 35.23 -3.12 -17.34
N ASN A 7 35.41 -1.84 -17.01
CA ASN A 7 36.62 -1.34 -16.35
C ASN A 7 36.29 -0.40 -15.19
N VAL A 8 37.03 -0.57 -14.09
CA VAL A 8 36.93 0.22 -12.86
C VAL A 8 38.31 0.82 -12.59
N LEU A 9 38.38 2.15 -12.55
CA LEU A 9 39.62 2.90 -12.37
C LEU A 9 39.49 3.85 -11.18
N PHE A 10 40.46 3.82 -10.27
CA PHE A 10 40.61 4.83 -9.22
C PHE A 10 41.68 5.86 -9.59
N PHE A 11 41.39 7.15 -9.37
CA PHE A 11 42.34 8.22 -9.66
C PHE A 11 42.13 9.44 -8.77
N ILE A 12 43.08 10.35 -8.76
CA ILE A 12 42.98 11.63 -8.05
C ILE A 12 43.10 12.81 -9.00
N ARG A 13 42.45 13.94 -8.68
CA ARG A 13 42.57 15.18 -9.46
C ARG A 13 43.52 16.14 -8.74
N LYS A 14 44.81 16.06 -9.05
CA LYS A 14 45.89 16.85 -8.41
C LYS A 14 45.68 18.37 -8.46
N THR A 15 44.84 18.86 -9.38
CA THR A 15 44.52 20.28 -9.56
C THR A 15 43.44 20.82 -8.63
N LYS A 16 42.74 19.96 -7.86
CA LYS A 16 41.68 20.36 -6.92
C LYS A 16 41.99 19.82 -5.52
N LEU A 17 42.73 20.62 -4.75
CA LEU A 17 43.09 20.33 -3.37
C LEU A 17 42.09 20.97 -2.41
N LYS A 18 41.80 20.25 -1.31
CA LYS A 18 41.06 20.81 -0.18
C LYS A 18 41.96 21.75 0.63
N LYS A 19 41.36 22.52 1.54
CA LYS A 19 42.11 23.37 2.49
C LYS A 19 43.13 22.57 3.33
N SER A 20 42.91 21.25 3.51
CA SER A 20 43.84 20.34 4.19
C SER A 20 45.06 19.93 3.34
N GLY A 21 45.10 20.25 2.05
CA GLY A 21 46.13 19.77 1.11
C GLY A 21 45.85 18.39 0.51
N GLU A 22 44.77 17.72 0.94
CA GLU A 22 44.34 16.42 0.40
C GLU A 22 43.43 16.56 -0.81
N THR A 23 43.31 15.50 -1.60
CA THR A 23 42.40 15.41 -2.74
C THR A 23 41.51 14.19 -2.62
N PRO A 24 40.22 14.29 -2.98
CA PRO A 24 39.33 13.14 -2.96
C PRO A 24 39.71 12.12 -4.02
N ILE A 25 39.56 10.84 -3.67
CA ILE A 25 39.72 9.74 -4.62
C ILE A 25 38.47 9.68 -5.49
N MET A 26 38.68 9.68 -6.80
CA MET A 26 37.67 9.55 -7.84
C MET A 26 37.61 8.11 -8.33
N LEU A 27 36.40 7.67 -8.65
CA LEU A 27 36.10 6.38 -9.25
C LEU A 27 35.54 6.63 -10.66
N ARG A 28 36.10 5.95 -11.66
CA ARG A 28 35.60 5.93 -13.04
C ARG A 28 35.16 4.51 -13.39
N ILE A 29 33.94 4.39 -13.89
CA ILE A 29 33.37 3.15 -14.41
C ILE A 29 33.23 3.31 -15.92
N THR A 30 33.76 2.35 -16.70
CA THR A 30 33.72 2.36 -18.16
C THR A 30 33.12 1.06 -18.68
N ILE A 31 32.13 1.16 -19.57
CA ILE A 31 31.43 0.03 -20.20
C ILE A 31 31.21 0.38 -21.67
N GLU A 32 31.72 -0.44 -22.60
CA GLU A 32 31.54 -0.28 -24.04
C GLU A 32 31.80 1.16 -24.56
N GLY A 33 32.86 1.80 -24.06
CA GLY A 33 33.25 3.17 -24.45
C GLY A 33 32.47 4.31 -23.78
N GLN A 34 31.38 3.99 -23.08
CA GLN A 34 30.71 4.95 -22.20
C GLN A 34 31.42 5.00 -20.84
N LEU A 35 31.45 6.16 -20.19
CA LEU A 35 32.03 6.31 -18.86
C LEU A 35 31.13 7.14 -17.92
N THR A 36 31.26 6.86 -16.63
CA THR A 36 30.78 7.76 -15.57
C THR A 36 31.82 7.87 -14.47
N GLU A 37 31.85 9.02 -13.81
CA GLU A 37 32.71 9.27 -12.65
C GLU A 37 31.88 9.59 -11.40
N LEU A 38 32.45 9.27 -10.24
CA LEU A 38 31.95 9.70 -8.93
C LEU A 38 33.10 9.91 -7.96
N GLN A 39 32.87 10.78 -6.99
CA GLN A 39 33.81 11.03 -5.90
C GLN A 39 33.56 10.03 -4.77
N LEU A 40 34.61 9.39 -4.26
CA LEU A 40 34.54 8.54 -3.08
C LEU A 40 34.65 9.38 -1.79
N LYS A 41 34.18 8.82 -0.68
CA LYS A 41 34.19 9.47 0.65
C LYS A 41 35.55 9.29 1.37
N ARG A 42 36.64 9.28 0.61
CA ARG A 42 38.02 9.14 1.10
C ARG A 42 38.90 10.13 0.36
N ASP A 43 39.77 10.78 1.12
CA ASP A 43 40.74 11.74 0.63
C ASP A 43 42.15 11.18 0.84
N VAL A 44 43.09 11.61 0.00
CA VAL A 44 44.48 11.19 0.08
C VAL A 44 45.41 12.35 -0.27
N MET A 45 46.59 12.37 0.34
CA MET A 45 47.66 13.28 -0.08
C MET A 45 48.15 12.89 -1.49
N PRO A 46 48.28 13.84 -2.45
CA PRO A 46 48.73 13.53 -3.80
C PRO A 46 50.10 12.83 -3.89
N THR A 47 50.97 13.08 -2.92
CA THR A 47 52.31 12.47 -2.80
C THR A 47 52.25 11.00 -2.34
N GLN A 48 51.17 10.60 -1.67
CA GLN A 48 50.95 9.26 -1.15
C GLN A 48 50.08 8.40 -2.07
N TRP A 49 49.76 8.86 -3.29
CA TRP A 49 48.95 8.13 -4.26
C TRP A 49 49.78 7.61 -5.43
N ASN A 50 49.67 6.32 -5.72
CA ASN A 50 50.25 5.72 -6.92
C ASN A 50 49.17 5.48 -7.97
N GLN A 51 49.19 6.23 -9.07
CA GLN A 51 48.19 6.11 -10.12
C GLN A 51 48.29 4.81 -10.93
N ALA A 52 49.50 4.26 -11.13
CA ALA A 52 49.69 3.02 -11.88
C ALA A 52 49.19 1.79 -11.09
N LYS A 53 49.27 1.85 -9.76
CA LYS A 53 48.77 0.80 -8.86
C LYS A 53 47.36 1.09 -8.32
N GLU A 54 46.82 2.27 -8.58
CA GLU A 54 45.50 2.75 -8.11
C GLU A 54 45.32 2.66 -6.58
N ARG A 55 46.40 2.92 -5.82
CA ARG A 55 46.45 2.69 -4.37
C ARG A 55 47.35 3.70 -3.64
N CYS A 56 47.12 3.83 -2.34
CA CYS A 56 48.00 4.58 -1.45
C CYS A 56 49.36 3.86 -1.27
N THR A 57 50.46 4.62 -1.25
CA THR A 57 51.83 4.13 -1.06
C THR A 57 52.27 4.12 0.41
N GLY A 58 51.56 4.83 1.28
CA GLY A 58 51.85 4.89 2.71
C GLY A 58 51.64 3.54 3.40
N LYS A 59 52.43 3.29 4.46
CA LYS A 59 52.30 2.11 5.35
C LYS A 59 51.56 2.42 6.65
N ASP A 60 51.09 3.65 6.81
CA ASP A 60 50.29 4.08 7.95
C ASP A 60 48.89 3.45 7.94
N ALA A 61 48.23 3.46 9.10
CA ALA A 61 46.92 2.83 9.29
C ALA A 61 45.86 3.41 8.33
N THR A 62 45.93 4.70 8.03
CA THR A 62 45.00 5.40 7.13
C THR A 62 45.19 4.93 5.69
N SER A 63 46.42 4.89 5.19
CA SER A 63 46.73 4.36 3.84
C SER A 63 46.28 2.91 3.67
N MET A 64 46.45 2.07 4.70
CA MET A 64 45.97 0.69 4.68
C MET A 64 44.44 0.58 4.73
N GLU A 65 43.74 1.44 5.49
CA GLU A 65 42.28 1.51 5.49
C GLU A 65 41.74 1.91 4.12
N ILE A 66 42.28 2.97 3.52
CA ILE A 66 41.88 3.44 2.18
C ILE A 66 42.08 2.32 1.17
N ASN A 67 43.24 1.64 1.18
CA ASN A 67 43.51 0.54 0.26
C ASN A 67 42.54 -0.64 0.42
N ARG A 68 42.09 -0.95 1.64
CA ARG A 68 41.06 -1.99 1.88
C ARG A 68 39.68 -1.52 1.40
N TYR A 69 39.35 -0.26 1.63
CA TYR A 69 38.10 0.33 1.15
C TYR A 69 38.00 0.34 -0.37
N LEU A 70 39.07 0.70 -1.09
CA LEU A 70 39.08 0.69 -2.56
C LEU A 70 38.90 -0.74 -3.12
N GLU A 71 39.49 -1.74 -2.46
CA GLU A 71 39.31 -3.15 -2.82
C GLU A 71 37.84 -3.58 -2.66
N SER A 72 37.20 -3.25 -1.53
CA SER A 72 35.80 -3.60 -1.29
C SER A 72 34.85 -2.88 -2.26
N VAL A 73 35.15 -1.63 -2.62
CA VAL A 73 34.42 -0.90 -3.67
C VAL A 73 34.54 -1.60 -5.01
N LYS A 74 35.75 -2.04 -5.39
CA LYS A 74 35.99 -2.74 -6.66
C LYS A 74 35.23 -4.06 -6.73
N LEU A 75 35.28 -4.86 -5.66
CA LEU A 75 34.54 -6.12 -5.56
C LEU A 75 33.03 -5.89 -5.69
N ARG A 76 32.48 -4.94 -4.93
CA ARG A 76 31.05 -4.62 -4.99
C ARG A 76 30.58 -4.18 -6.39
N LEU A 77 31.40 -3.43 -7.13
CA LEU A 77 31.08 -3.03 -8.51
C LEU A 77 31.10 -4.21 -9.48
N LEU A 78 32.02 -5.16 -9.29
CA LEU A 78 32.07 -6.39 -10.07
C LEU A 78 30.84 -7.28 -9.80
N ASP A 79 30.41 -7.37 -8.54
CA ASP A 79 29.21 -8.12 -8.16
C ASP A 79 27.95 -7.49 -8.79
N ILE A 80 27.81 -6.17 -8.70
CA ILE A 80 26.70 -5.43 -9.36
C ILE A 80 26.68 -5.70 -10.86
N HIS A 81 27.84 -5.70 -11.52
CA HIS A 81 27.95 -5.98 -12.95
C HIS A 81 27.48 -7.40 -13.28
N ARG A 82 27.96 -8.39 -12.53
CA ARG A 82 27.59 -9.80 -12.70
C ARG A 82 26.09 -10.02 -12.53
N GLU A 83 25.50 -9.45 -11.48
CA GLU A 83 24.05 -9.51 -11.26
C GLU A 83 23.24 -8.88 -12.40
N MET A 84 23.76 -7.85 -13.06
CA MET A 84 23.10 -7.23 -14.21
C MET A 84 23.21 -8.10 -15.47
N GLU A 85 24.37 -8.75 -15.68
CA GLU A 85 24.58 -9.71 -16.77
C GLU A 85 23.65 -10.92 -16.62
N ASP A 86 23.61 -11.51 -15.42
CA ASP A 86 22.77 -12.69 -15.12
C ASP A 86 21.27 -12.38 -15.29
N ALA A 87 20.85 -11.15 -14.98
CA ALA A 87 19.46 -10.70 -15.13
C ALA A 87 19.10 -10.29 -16.57
N GLY A 88 20.04 -10.34 -17.53
CA GLY A 88 19.81 -9.95 -18.92
C GLY A 88 19.43 -8.48 -19.11
N LYS A 89 19.78 -7.61 -18.15
CA LYS A 89 19.42 -6.17 -18.18
C LYS A 89 20.36 -5.39 -19.09
N PHE A 90 19.89 -4.26 -19.62
CA PHE A 90 20.76 -3.33 -20.34
C PHE A 90 21.82 -2.75 -19.39
N ILE A 91 23.10 -3.01 -19.67
CA ILE A 91 24.22 -2.60 -18.83
C ILE A 91 24.85 -1.33 -19.40
N ASN A 92 24.85 -0.27 -18.59
CA ASN A 92 25.60 0.95 -18.90
C ASN A 92 26.26 1.51 -17.62
N PRO A 93 27.29 2.36 -17.73
CA PRO A 93 28.04 2.85 -16.57
C PRO A 93 27.18 3.64 -15.59
N MET A 94 26.20 4.42 -16.08
CA MET A 94 25.30 5.20 -15.23
C MET A 94 24.42 4.28 -14.37
N GLU A 95 23.94 3.18 -14.90
CA GLU A 95 23.08 2.22 -14.20
C GLU A 95 23.85 1.46 -13.12
N VAL A 96 25.09 1.06 -13.42
CA VAL A 96 26.02 0.50 -12.41
C VAL A 96 26.29 1.51 -11.31
N LYS A 97 26.56 2.78 -11.66
CA LYS A 97 26.73 3.87 -10.67
C LYS A 97 25.47 4.07 -9.83
N ARG A 98 24.28 4.04 -10.43
CA ARG A 98 23.02 4.17 -9.70
C ARG A 98 22.81 3.03 -8.71
N ARG A 99 23.03 1.78 -9.11
CA ARG A 99 23.01 0.62 -8.19
C ARG A 99 24.06 0.75 -7.08
N PHE A 100 25.29 1.13 -7.43
CA PHE A 100 26.37 1.30 -6.46
C PHE A 100 26.05 2.36 -5.40
N LEU A 101 25.42 3.47 -5.81
CA LEU A 101 24.96 4.54 -4.92
C LEU A 101 23.62 4.24 -4.21
N GLY A 102 22.97 3.11 -4.51
CA GLY A 102 21.63 2.79 -3.97
C GLY A 102 20.50 3.62 -4.59
N LEU A 103 20.76 4.35 -5.69
CA LEU A 103 19.79 5.25 -6.35
C LEU A 103 18.76 4.50 -7.22
N ASN A 104 18.88 3.18 -7.36
CA ASN A 104 17.97 2.34 -8.13
C ASN A 104 16.89 1.64 -7.32
N GLU A 105 16.97 1.74 -6.00
CA GLU A 105 15.85 1.35 -5.17
C GLU A 105 14.92 2.56 -5.10
N LYS A 106 14.00 2.68 -6.06
CA LYS A 106 12.70 3.30 -5.72
C LYS A 106 12.13 2.42 -4.62
N HIS A 107 12.48 2.73 -3.37
CA HIS A 107 11.86 2.11 -2.22
C HIS A 107 10.42 2.59 -2.25
N MET A 108 9.54 1.77 -2.84
CA MET A 108 8.11 2.03 -2.75
C MET A 108 7.76 1.97 -1.27
N MET A 109 7.23 3.06 -0.74
CA MET A 109 6.86 3.13 0.66
C MET A 109 5.44 2.59 0.82
N PHE A 110 5.23 1.76 1.84
CA PHE A 110 3.98 1.02 2.00
C PHE A 110 2.78 1.94 2.15
N PHE A 111 2.88 3.01 2.95
CA PHE A 111 1.77 3.93 3.15
C PHE A 111 1.55 4.87 1.96
N GLU A 112 2.59 5.24 1.23
CA GLU A 112 2.45 5.95 -0.05
C GLU A 112 1.66 5.10 -1.06
N VAL A 113 2.05 3.85 -1.24
CA VAL A 113 1.36 2.91 -2.15
C VAL A 113 -0.09 2.68 -1.72
N PHE A 114 -0.33 2.53 -0.41
CA PHE A 114 -1.69 2.37 0.11
C PHE A 114 -2.50 3.66 -0.10
N GLN A 115 -1.93 4.85 0.11
CA GLN A 115 -2.60 6.11 -0.16
C GLN A 115 -2.99 6.24 -1.64
N GLU A 116 -2.05 5.97 -2.55
CA GLU A 116 -2.30 5.97 -3.99
C GLU A 116 -3.41 4.99 -4.38
N HIS A 117 -3.44 3.81 -3.75
CA HIS A 117 -4.53 2.86 -3.94
C HIS A 117 -5.89 3.43 -3.53
N ASN A 118 -5.96 4.06 -2.35
CA ASN A 118 -7.20 4.66 -1.85
C ASN A 118 -7.65 5.82 -2.75
N ASP A 119 -6.72 6.62 -3.25
CA ASP A 119 -7.00 7.76 -4.13
C ASP A 119 -7.56 7.29 -5.47
N LYS A 120 -6.95 6.28 -6.09
CA LYS A 120 -7.51 5.63 -7.31
C LYS A 120 -8.89 5.03 -7.06
N CYS A 121 -9.10 4.38 -5.91
CA CYS A 121 -10.43 3.84 -5.58
C CYS A 121 -11.46 4.95 -5.33
N ARG A 122 -11.03 6.15 -4.89
CA ARG A 122 -11.89 7.32 -4.68
C ARG A 122 -12.38 7.90 -6.00
N GLU A 123 -11.56 7.91 -7.05
CA GLU A 123 -11.96 8.31 -8.41
C GLU A 123 -13.05 7.39 -9.01
N LEU A 124 -13.17 6.18 -8.47
CA LEU A 124 -14.15 5.17 -8.89
C LEU A 124 -15.40 5.13 -8.00
N ILE A 125 -15.61 6.15 -7.16
CA ILE A 125 -16.84 6.27 -6.35
C ILE A 125 -18.06 6.43 -7.28
N GLY A 126 -19.09 5.62 -7.02
CA GLY A 126 -20.31 5.60 -7.81
C GLY A 126 -20.25 4.70 -9.04
N LYS A 127 -19.07 4.15 -9.36
CA LYS A 127 -18.88 3.11 -10.38
C LYS A 127 -18.63 1.76 -9.69
N ASP A 128 -17.41 1.55 -9.21
CA ASP A 128 -16.97 0.29 -8.63
C ASP A 128 -16.95 0.31 -7.10
N TYR A 129 -16.90 1.49 -6.49
CA TYR A 129 -16.80 1.64 -5.04
C TYR A 129 -17.91 2.52 -4.46
N ALA A 130 -18.42 2.10 -3.31
CA ALA A 130 -19.27 2.94 -2.46
C ALA A 130 -18.40 3.83 -1.55
N LYS A 131 -18.88 5.06 -1.25
CA LYS A 131 -18.19 6.03 -0.37
C LYS A 131 -17.80 5.42 0.99
N VAL A 132 -18.69 4.63 1.59
CA VAL A 132 -18.45 3.93 2.86
C VAL A 132 -17.27 2.94 2.77
N THR A 133 -17.09 2.31 1.61
CA THR A 133 -15.97 1.38 1.40
C THR A 133 -14.63 2.12 1.38
N ILE A 134 -14.56 3.28 0.72
CA ILE A 134 -13.34 4.10 0.68
C ILE A 134 -13.03 4.68 2.05
N SER A 135 -14.03 5.21 2.75
CA SER A 135 -13.86 5.70 4.13
C SER A 135 -13.27 4.63 5.05
N ARG A 136 -13.70 3.37 4.88
CA ARG A 136 -13.11 2.24 5.62
C ARG A 136 -11.64 2.00 5.25
N PHE A 137 -11.25 2.14 3.99
CA PHE A 137 -9.86 2.01 3.56
C PHE A 137 -8.99 3.12 4.15
N ASP A 138 -9.51 4.34 4.18
CA ASP A 138 -8.84 5.50 4.79
C ASP A 138 -8.63 5.29 6.30
N THR A 139 -9.65 4.81 7.02
CA THR A 139 -9.53 4.48 8.45
C THR A 139 -8.51 3.35 8.69
N CYS A 140 -8.48 2.33 7.82
CA CYS A 140 -7.49 1.26 7.90
C CYS A 140 -6.07 1.83 7.77
N LEU A 141 -5.80 2.63 6.73
CA LEU A 141 -4.50 3.29 6.53
C LEU A 141 -4.12 4.20 7.70
N GLN A 142 -5.07 5.01 8.19
CA GLN A 142 -4.85 5.91 9.33
C GLN A 142 -4.40 5.15 10.59
N TYR A 143 -5.08 4.05 10.93
CA TYR A 143 -4.70 3.25 12.09
C TYR A 143 -3.35 2.55 11.91
N PHE A 144 -2.99 2.16 10.68
CA PHE A 144 -1.69 1.56 10.42
C PHE A 144 -0.58 2.61 10.59
N LYS A 145 -0.74 3.81 10.01
CA LYS A 145 0.18 4.94 10.23
C LYS A 145 0.36 5.25 11.72
N GLU A 146 -0.75 5.29 12.47
CA GLU A 146 -0.70 5.55 13.91
C GLU A 146 0.08 4.48 14.68
N MET A 147 -0.17 3.20 14.38
CA MET A 147 0.58 2.10 14.99
C MET A 147 2.07 2.18 14.66
N ALA A 148 2.41 2.44 13.39
CA ALA A 148 3.79 2.48 12.94
C ALA A 148 4.57 3.61 13.59
N LEU A 149 3.95 4.77 13.72
CA LEU A 149 4.54 5.93 14.39
C LEU A 149 4.74 5.68 15.89
N LYS A 150 3.76 5.03 16.56
CA LYS A 150 3.82 4.77 18.01
C LYS A 150 4.79 3.65 18.39
N LYS A 151 4.82 2.56 17.62
CA LYS A 151 5.60 1.36 17.96
C LYS A 151 6.99 1.35 17.36
N TYR A 152 7.13 1.79 16.10
CA TYR A 152 8.40 1.73 15.37
C TYR A 152 9.04 3.11 15.14
N HIS A 153 8.35 4.20 15.50
CA HIS A 153 8.79 5.57 15.23
C HIS A 153 9.02 5.87 13.75
N LEU A 154 8.32 5.13 12.88
CA LEU A 154 8.40 5.27 11.43
C LEU A 154 7.20 6.07 10.93
N LYS A 155 7.49 7.07 10.08
CA LYS A 155 6.44 7.79 9.33
C LYS A 155 5.90 6.95 8.18
N ASP A 156 6.76 6.11 7.59
CA ASP A 156 6.43 5.15 6.54
C ASP A 156 7.41 3.98 6.59
N ILE A 157 7.05 2.87 5.95
CA ILE A 157 7.76 1.59 5.99
C ILE A 157 8.10 1.21 4.54
N PRO A 158 9.38 0.94 4.22
CA PRO A 158 9.73 0.40 2.91
C PRO A 158 8.94 -0.89 2.62
N MET A 159 8.41 -1.03 1.40
CA MET A 159 7.60 -2.19 1.01
C MET A 159 8.29 -3.53 1.32
N LYS A 160 9.61 -3.60 1.09
CA LYS A 160 10.44 -4.80 1.36
C LYS A 160 10.49 -5.18 2.83
N GLU A 161 10.25 -4.24 3.75
CA GLU A 161 10.34 -4.46 5.20
C GLU A 161 9.00 -4.87 5.83
N ILE A 162 7.89 -4.78 5.08
CA ILE A 162 6.59 -5.25 5.56
C ILE A 162 6.66 -6.76 5.77
N SER A 163 6.66 -7.16 7.03
CA SER A 163 6.83 -8.55 7.46
C SER A 163 5.59 -9.07 8.18
N HIS A 164 5.53 -10.40 8.34
CA HIS A 164 4.48 -11.04 9.12
C HIS A 164 4.36 -10.47 10.55
N ALA A 165 5.48 -10.15 11.20
CA ALA A 165 5.50 -9.58 12.54
C ALA A 165 4.80 -8.21 12.60
N ILE A 166 5.04 -7.34 11.61
CA ILE A 166 4.37 -6.03 11.52
C ILE A 166 2.87 -6.21 11.31
N ILE A 167 2.45 -7.18 10.50
CA ILE A 167 1.02 -7.48 10.30
C ILE A 167 0.37 -7.96 11.60
N GLN A 168 1.02 -8.87 12.36
CA GLN A 168 0.50 -9.33 13.65
C GLN A 168 0.42 -8.20 14.68
N ASP A 169 1.43 -7.33 14.71
CA ASP A 169 1.44 -6.15 15.57
C ASP A 169 0.31 -5.18 15.24
N TYR A 170 0.01 -5.02 13.95
CA TYR A 170 -1.12 -4.21 13.50
C TYR A 170 -2.46 -4.85 13.89
N ILE A 171 -2.64 -6.17 13.70
CA ILE A 171 -3.83 -6.90 14.16
C ILE A 171 -4.02 -6.73 15.67
N HIS A 172 -2.95 -6.90 16.45
CA HIS A 172 -2.98 -6.72 17.89
C HIS A 172 -3.39 -5.28 18.25
N PHE A 173 -2.81 -4.28 17.61
CA PHE A 173 -3.15 -2.87 17.84
C PHE A 173 -4.62 -2.55 17.55
N LEU A 174 -5.18 -3.09 16.46
CA LEU A 174 -6.59 -2.92 16.13
C LEU A 174 -7.51 -3.51 17.20
N LYS A 175 -7.15 -4.67 17.76
CA LYS A 175 -7.92 -5.33 18.82
C LYS A 175 -7.75 -4.66 20.18
N SER A 176 -6.52 -4.33 20.59
CA SER A 176 -6.21 -3.88 21.95
C SER A 176 -6.31 -2.37 22.16
N LYS A 177 -6.00 -1.56 21.14
CA LYS A 177 -6.00 -0.08 21.25
C LYS A 177 -7.19 0.56 20.55
N LYS A 178 -7.70 -0.05 19.48
CA LYS A 178 -8.89 0.44 18.77
C LYS A 178 -10.18 -0.32 19.12
N ASN A 179 -10.09 -1.36 19.95
CA ASN A 179 -11.23 -2.18 20.41
C ASN A 179 -12.12 -2.64 19.24
N LEU A 180 -11.52 -2.98 18.10
CA LEU A 180 -12.26 -3.42 16.93
C LEU A 180 -12.63 -4.90 17.06
N GLN A 181 -13.87 -5.19 16.67
CA GLN A 181 -14.40 -6.55 16.59
C GLN A 181 -13.71 -7.36 15.47
N GLU A 182 -13.67 -8.70 15.62
CA GLU A 182 -12.94 -9.62 14.74
C GLU A 182 -13.25 -9.40 13.26
N ASN A 183 -14.53 -9.36 12.89
CA ASN A 183 -14.97 -9.17 11.51
C ASN A 183 -14.52 -7.82 10.91
N THR A 184 -14.43 -6.78 11.73
CA THR A 184 -13.92 -5.47 11.29
C THR A 184 -12.41 -5.54 11.05
N VAL A 185 -11.67 -6.20 11.94
CA VAL A 185 -10.23 -6.43 11.79
C VAL A 185 -9.94 -7.24 10.52
N ILE A 186 -10.69 -8.31 10.27
CA ILE A 186 -10.58 -9.13 9.05
C ILE A 186 -10.83 -8.28 7.81
N ARG A 187 -11.87 -7.44 7.81
CA ARG A 187 -12.13 -6.52 6.69
C ARG A 187 -10.94 -5.59 6.43
N TYR A 188 -10.26 -5.11 7.47
CA TYR A 188 -9.08 -4.26 7.33
C TYR A 188 -7.91 -5.07 6.77
N MET A 189 -7.66 -6.27 7.31
CA MET A 189 -6.59 -7.15 6.84
C MET A 189 -6.77 -7.58 5.39
N LYS A 190 -8.01 -7.76 4.91
CA LYS A 190 -8.29 -8.01 3.49
C LYS A 190 -7.81 -6.86 2.59
N VAL A 191 -7.91 -5.61 3.05
CA VAL A 191 -7.42 -4.43 2.31
C VAL A 191 -5.90 -4.38 2.34
N VAL A 192 -5.29 -4.58 3.51
CA VAL A 192 -3.82 -4.65 3.63
C VAL A 192 -3.26 -5.78 2.74
N LYS A 193 -3.90 -6.95 2.72
CA LYS A 193 -3.53 -8.06 1.85
C LYS A 193 -3.66 -7.71 0.36
N LYS A 194 -4.66 -6.90 -0.01
CA LYS A 194 -4.77 -6.39 -1.39
C LYS A 194 -3.56 -5.53 -1.77
N ILE A 195 -3.09 -4.68 -0.86
CA ILE A 195 -1.89 -3.85 -1.07
C ILE A 195 -0.62 -4.71 -1.17
N THR A 196 -0.44 -5.69 -0.28
CA THR A 196 0.74 -6.56 -0.33
C THR A 196 0.74 -7.46 -1.57
N ASN A 197 -0.43 -7.97 -1.98
CA ASN A 197 -0.55 -8.73 -3.24
C ASN A 197 -0.23 -7.87 -4.47
N MET A 198 -0.66 -6.61 -4.49
CA MET A 198 -0.26 -5.67 -5.53
C MET A 198 1.24 -5.42 -5.53
N ALA A 199 1.87 -5.34 -4.36
CA ALA A 199 3.32 -5.18 -4.24
C ALA A 199 4.08 -6.40 -4.78
N LEU A 200 3.63 -7.61 -4.44
CA LEU A 200 4.20 -8.86 -4.95
C LEU A 200 4.07 -8.96 -6.47
N ALA A 201 2.90 -8.60 -7.02
CA ALA A 201 2.66 -8.65 -8.47
C ALA A 201 3.50 -7.63 -9.26
N ASN A 202 4.02 -6.58 -8.61
CA ASN A 202 4.89 -5.57 -9.22
C ASN A 202 6.37 -5.73 -8.80
N ASP A 203 6.76 -6.85 -8.18
CA ASP A 203 8.11 -7.13 -7.68
C ASP A 203 8.66 -6.09 -6.68
N TRP A 204 7.78 -5.41 -5.94
CA TRP A 204 8.16 -4.46 -4.88
C TRP A 204 8.47 -5.14 -3.55
N MET A 205 8.12 -6.42 -3.44
CA MET A 205 8.26 -7.28 -2.27
C MET A 205 8.54 -8.70 -2.74
N GLU A 206 9.35 -9.46 -2.01
CA GLU A 206 9.73 -10.83 -2.38
C GLU A 206 8.90 -11.90 -1.67
N LYS A 207 8.37 -11.60 -0.47
CA LYS A 207 7.70 -12.58 0.41
C LYS A 207 6.35 -12.08 0.86
N ASP A 208 5.32 -12.92 0.78
CA ASP A 208 3.98 -12.59 1.27
C ASP A 208 3.93 -12.58 2.81
N PRO A 209 3.64 -11.44 3.47
CA PRO A 209 3.53 -11.36 4.92
C PRO A 209 2.26 -12.06 5.45
N PHE A 210 1.30 -12.42 4.59
CA PHE A 210 0.04 -13.11 4.92
C PHE A 210 0.08 -14.62 4.69
N ILE A 211 1.23 -15.22 4.34
CA ILE A 211 1.31 -16.62 3.89
C ILE A 211 0.65 -17.64 4.84
N ASN A 212 0.66 -17.37 6.15
CA ASN A 212 0.06 -18.23 7.18
C ASN A 212 -1.14 -17.58 7.90
N ILE A 213 -1.71 -16.50 7.37
CA ILE A 213 -2.88 -15.83 7.95
C ILE A 213 -4.13 -16.27 7.19
N ARG A 214 -5.00 -17.01 7.87
CA ARG A 214 -6.32 -17.39 7.36
C ARG A 214 -7.37 -16.46 7.96
N PHE A 215 -8.17 -15.84 7.10
CA PHE A 215 -9.28 -15.00 7.52
C PHE A 215 -10.54 -15.85 7.68
N HIS A 216 -11.10 -15.88 8.88
CA HIS A 216 -12.36 -16.55 9.17
C HIS A 216 -13.31 -15.57 9.84
N GLU A 217 -14.32 -15.11 9.11
CA GLU A 217 -15.34 -14.22 9.67
C GLU A 217 -16.20 -15.02 10.64
N GLN A 218 -16.38 -14.49 11.84
CA GLN A 218 -17.26 -15.08 12.83
C GLN A 218 -18.70 -14.80 12.43
N GLU A 219 -19.53 -15.84 12.49
CA GLU A 219 -20.97 -15.68 12.30
C GLU A 219 -21.52 -14.78 13.42
N VAL A 220 -22.30 -13.78 13.02
CA VAL A 220 -22.96 -12.86 13.95
C VAL A 220 -24.42 -13.21 13.93
N HIS A 221 -24.92 -13.71 15.06
CA HIS A 221 -26.35 -13.87 15.26
C HIS A 221 -26.99 -12.49 15.31
N LYS A 222 -27.85 -12.22 14.32
CA LYS A 222 -28.67 -11.01 14.32
C LYS A 222 -29.98 -11.37 14.97
N GLU A 223 -30.34 -10.64 16.01
CA GLU A 223 -31.71 -10.66 16.51
C GLU A 223 -32.65 -10.19 15.41
N PHE A 224 -33.82 -10.80 15.36
CA PHE A 224 -34.89 -10.45 14.43
C PHE A 224 -36.12 -10.10 15.26
N LEU A 225 -36.95 -9.21 14.71
CA LEU A 225 -38.20 -8.84 15.36
C LEU A 225 -39.23 -9.94 15.13
N THR A 226 -39.96 -10.32 16.17
CA THR A 226 -41.14 -11.18 16.03
C THR A 226 -42.32 -10.40 15.45
N LYS A 227 -43.35 -11.12 15.01
CA LYS A 227 -44.57 -10.49 14.49
C LYS A 227 -45.24 -9.63 15.58
N GLU A 228 -45.27 -10.13 16.81
CA GLU A 228 -45.84 -9.45 17.96
C GLU A 228 -45.09 -8.15 18.28
N GLU A 229 -43.76 -8.16 18.17
CA GLU A 229 -42.94 -6.95 18.36
C GLU A 229 -43.18 -5.91 17.26
N LEU A 230 -43.40 -6.35 16.01
CA LEU A 230 -43.79 -5.46 14.91
C LEU A 230 -45.18 -4.85 15.14
N GLU A 231 -46.15 -5.62 15.63
CA GLU A 231 -47.49 -5.15 15.97
C GLU A 231 -47.48 -4.14 17.12
N ILE A 232 -46.66 -4.37 18.15
CA ILE A 232 -46.46 -3.41 19.25
C ILE A 232 -45.93 -2.08 18.70
N MET A 233 -44.93 -2.15 17.82
CA MET A 233 -44.32 -0.97 17.22
C MET A 233 -45.30 -0.23 16.31
N GLN A 234 -46.11 -0.94 15.53
CA GLN A 234 -47.16 -0.38 14.66
C GLN A 234 -48.18 0.43 15.46
N ASN A 235 -48.60 -0.08 16.62
CA ASN A 235 -49.61 0.58 17.46
C ASN A 235 -49.01 1.58 18.45
N LYS A 236 -47.69 1.78 18.44
CA LYS A 236 -47.02 2.71 19.36
C LYS A 236 -47.30 4.14 18.93
N VAL A 237 -47.95 4.90 19.82
CA VAL A 237 -48.14 6.35 19.68
C VAL A 237 -46.89 7.08 20.16
N PHE A 238 -46.39 8.00 19.34
CA PHE A 238 -45.29 8.90 19.68
C PHE A 238 -45.82 10.33 19.78
N ASP A 239 -45.32 11.10 20.77
CA ASP A 239 -45.67 12.53 20.89
C ASP A 239 -44.97 13.40 19.83
N VAL A 240 -43.99 12.82 19.12
CA VAL A 240 -43.15 13.53 18.16
C VAL A 240 -43.46 13.03 16.75
N PRO A 241 -44.08 13.85 15.87
CA PRO A 241 -44.50 13.43 14.52
C PRO A 241 -43.39 12.85 13.65
N ARG A 242 -42.14 13.29 13.86
CA ARG A 242 -40.98 12.74 13.14
C ARG A 242 -40.75 11.26 13.47
N LEU A 243 -41.07 10.82 14.69
CA LEU A 243 -40.90 9.42 15.09
C LEU A 243 -41.98 8.53 14.48
N ASP A 244 -43.20 9.04 14.26
CA ASP A 244 -44.23 8.32 13.52
C ASP A 244 -43.75 8.01 12.09
N LEU A 245 -43.18 9.00 11.40
CA LEU A 245 -42.62 8.78 10.06
C LEU A 245 -41.49 7.73 10.06
N VAL A 246 -40.62 7.74 11.08
CA VAL A 246 -39.54 6.75 11.21
C VAL A 246 -40.10 5.35 11.44
N ARG A 247 -41.13 5.21 12.30
CA ARG A 247 -41.86 3.96 12.53
C ARG A 247 -42.46 3.45 11.22
N ASP A 248 -43.19 4.30 10.50
CA ASP A 248 -43.90 3.92 9.28
C ASP A 248 -42.93 3.49 8.18
N ILE A 249 -41.81 4.20 7.99
CA ILE A 249 -40.75 3.82 7.06
C ILE A 249 -40.13 2.48 7.47
N PHE A 250 -39.84 2.28 8.76
CA PHE A 250 -39.22 1.05 9.23
C PHE A 250 -40.15 -0.16 9.05
N LEU A 251 -41.43 -0.04 9.39
CA LEU A 251 -42.45 -1.06 9.15
C LEU A 251 -42.60 -1.36 7.65
N PHE A 252 -42.64 -0.32 6.82
CA PHE A 252 -42.65 -0.49 5.37
C PHE A 252 -41.44 -1.28 4.87
N GLN A 253 -40.24 -1.04 5.42
CA GLN A 253 -39.05 -1.82 5.11
C GLN A 253 -39.17 -3.29 5.57
N CYS A 254 -39.76 -3.55 6.74
CA CYS A 254 -40.01 -4.90 7.23
C CYS A 254 -40.97 -5.69 6.31
N PHE A 255 -42.06 -5.07 5.87
CA PHE A 255 -43.05 -5.73 5.00
C PHE A 255 -42.59 -5.90 3.56
N THR A 256 -41.82 -4.94 3.03
CA THR A 256 -41.34 -4.99 1.64
C THR A 256 -39.98 -5.65 1.48
N GLY A 257 -39.22 -5.81 2.57
CA GLY A 257 -37.83 -6.26 2.54
C GLY A 257 -36.88 -5.28 1.84
N LEU A 258 -37.28 -4.02 1.66
CA LEU A 258 -36.44 -2.97 1.09
C LEU A 258 -35.40 -2.47 2.10
N ALA A 259 -34.16 -2.28 1.64
CA ALA A 259 -33.16 -1.60 2.45
C ALA A 259 -33.50 -0.10 2.52
N PHE A 260 -33.03 0.58 3.56
CA PHE A 260 -33.33 2.00 3.77
C PHE A 260 -32.99 2.87 2.55
N ILE A 261 -31.82 2.63 1.95
CA ILE A 261 -31.39 3.36 0.75
C ILE A 261 -32.34 3.13 -0.44
N ASP A 262 -32.91 1.92 -0.53
CA ASP A 262 -33.85 1.60 -1.60
C ASP A 262 -35.16 2.36 -1.42
N VAL A 263 -35.65 2.45 -0.18
CA VAL A 263 -36.85 3.20 0.19
C VAL A 263 -36.65 4.71 0.03
N SER A 264 -35.51 5.26 0.44
CA SER A 264 -35.23 6.70 0.31
C SER A 264 -35.17 7.19 -1.14
N GLU A 265 -34.94 6.27 -2.09
CA GLU A 265 -34.89 6.54 -3.52
C GLU A 265 -36.19 6.12 -4.24
N LEU A 266 -37.22 5.66 -3.52
CA LEU A 266 -38.52 5.35 -4.13
C LEU A 266 -39.16 6.62 -4.69
N LYS A 267 -39.91 6.42 -5.77
CA LYS A 267 -40.58 7.45 -6.55
C LYS A 267 -41.86 6.85 -7.12
N ALA A 268 -42.81 7.70 -7.49
CA ALA A 268 -44.09 7.26 -8.06
C ALA A 268 -43.91 6.38 -9.31
N GLU A 269 -42.88 6.61 -10.13
CA GLU A 269 -42.56 5.80 -11.32
C GLU A 269 -42.20 4.34 -11.00
N HIS A 270 -41.80 4.04 -9.76
CA HIS A 270 -41.51 2.68 -9.32
C HIS A 270 -42.77 1.91 -8.93
N LEU A 271 -43.94 2.56 -8.86
CA LEU A 271 -45.22 1.91 -8.61
C LEU A 271 -45.88 1.58 -9.95
N VAL A 272 -46.13 0.29 -10.18
CA VAL A 272 -46.73 -0.22 -11.41
C VAL A 272 -47.95 -1.07 -11.08
N SER A 273 -49.01 -0.92 -11.86
CA SER A 273 -50.21 -1.75 -11.74
C SER A 273 -50.05 -3.01 -12.58
N ASP A 274 -50.53 -4.14 -12.06
CA ASP A 274 -50.71 -5.36 -12.86
C ASP A 274 -52.03 -5.35 -13.66
N ASN A 275 -52.28 -6.41 -14.41
CA ASN A 275 -53.50 -6.56 -15.22
C ASN A 275 -54.79 -6.66 -14.39
N GLN A 276 -54.69 -6.88 -13.08
CA GLN A 276 -55.80 -6.95 -12.14
C GLN A 276 -55.97 -5.63 -11.35
N GLY A 277 -55.10 -4.65 -11.59
CA GLY A 277 -55.12 -3.35 -10.90
C GLY A 277 -54.34 -3.32 -9.59
N ASN A 278 -53.71 -4.42 -9.15
CA ASN A 278 -52.91 -4.42 -7.92
C ASN A 278 -51.62 -3.63 -8.14
N LEU A 279 -51.18 -2.90 -7.12
CA LEU A 279 -49.96 -2.11 -7.16
C LEU A 279 -48.73 -2.97 -6.81
N TRP A 280 -47.63 -2.72 -7.50
CA TRP A 280 -46.35 -3.38 -7.31
C TRP A 280 -45.24 -2.35 -7.27
N ILE A 281 -44.26 -2.56 -6.39
CA ILE A 281 -42.99 -1.84 -6.38
C ILE A 281 -42.04 -2.56 -7.32
N ARG A 282 -41.68 -1.91 -8.44
CA ARG A 282 -40.67 -2.36 -9.40
C ARG A 282 -39.49 -1.38 -9.40
N LYS A 283 -38.40 -1.77 -8.74
CA LYS A 283 -37.18 -0.95 -8.61
C LYS A 283 -35.92 -1.82 -8.65
N ALA A 284 -34.85 -1.31 -9.27
CA ALA A 284 -33.54 -1.94 -9.16
C ALA A 284 -32.92 -1.64 -7.79
N ARG A 285 -32.49 -2.67 -7.06
CA ARG A 285 -31.82 -2.53 -5.75
C ARG A 285 -30.54 -1.71 -5.91
N GLN A 286 -30.33 -0.72 -5.03
CA GLN A 286 -29.23 0.23 -5.13
C GLN A 286 -27.86 -0.47 -5.16
N LYS A 287 -27.69 -1.48 -4.29
CA LYS A 287 -26.41 -2.17 -4.07
C LYS A 287 -26.10 -3.22 -5.15
N THR A 288 -27.08 -4.04 -5.52
CA THR A 288 -26.86 -5.20 -6.41
C THR A 288 -27.31 -4.94 -7.84
N LYS A 289 -28.06 -3.86 -8.09
CA LYS A 289 -28.71 -3.52 -9.36
C LYS A 289 -29.73 -4.55 -9.86
N VAL A 290 -30.04 -5.56 -9.05
CA VAL A 290 -31.06 -6.57 -9.36
C VAL A 290 -32.44 -5.93 -9.23
N MET A 291 -33.30 -6.14 -10.22
CA MET A 291 -34.69 -5.67 -10.21
C MET A 291 -35.49 -6.46 -9.17
N CYS A 292 -36.13 -5.77 -8.23
CA CYS A 292 -37.11 -6.36 -7.33
C CYS A 292 -38.53 -6.00 -7.80
N ASN A 293 -39.43 -6.98 -7.74
CA ASN A 293 -40.86 -6.82 -7.95
C ASN A 293 -41.54 -7.25 -6.66
N ILE A 294 -42.10 -6.30 -5.92
CA ILE A 294 -42.70 -6.54 -4.60
C ILE A 294 -44.16 -6.11 -4.67
N PRO A 295 -45.14 -6.98 -4.35
CA PRO A 295 -46.53 -6.55 -4.30
C PRO A 295 -46.69 -5.50 -3.20
N LEU A 296 -47.34 -4.39 -3.52
CA LEU A 296 -47.69 -3.38 -2.53
C LEU A 296 -48.96 -3.87 -1.84
N LEU A 297 -48.80 -4.35 -0.62
CA LEU A 297 -49.92 -4.84 0.18
C LEU A 297 -50.76 -3.66 0.67
N ASP A 298 -52.07 -3.84 0.67
CA ASP A 298 -52.95 -2.99 1.45
C ASP A 298 -52.58 -3.22 2.92
N ILE A 299 -51.91 -2.24 3.52
CA ILE A 299 -51.85 -2.13 4.98
C ILE A 299 -52.55 -0.82 5.33
N PRO A 300 -53.89 -0.79 5.31
CA PRO A 300 -54.65 0.28 5.90
C PRO A 300 -54.68 0.07 7.43
N PHE A 301 -54.73 1.18 8.15
CA PHE A 301 -55.09 1.20 9.57
C PHE A 301 -56.48 0.59 9.79
#